data_AF-A0A7V6MYI7-F1
#
_entry.id   AF-A0A7V6MYI7-F1
#
_cell.length_a   1.000
_cell.length_b   1.000
_cell.length_c   1.000
_cell.angle_alpha   90.00
_cell.angle_beta   90.00
_cell.angle_gamma   90.00
#
_symmetry.space_group_name_H-M   'P 1'
#
loop_
_entity.id
_entity.type
_entity.pdbx_description
1 polymer ?
#
loop_
_entity_poly.entity_id
_entity_poly.type
_entity_poly.pdbx_seq_one_letter_code
_entity_poly.pdbx_strand_id
1 'polypeptide(L)'
;MIASQIIIVIFSILFVGYSTSIFLKSRGKEFGLLSLYGMTRGQIRKYVFIENTILSVLSIVTGIMSGVIFSKLFFMAMEVFLELSLPLNISVKALGLTILIFFILFEVISILMLFQIRNKEIVQQLKANKIPKTIPKFSKIKAGLGLVLLIIGYGIAWFVPGGLVPLAMIPVILIVVAGTYFLFTQLSIAIADWILKNERALYKKTNMVAYSQIIFKLQDTAKVLFLASILGAFTFTATETIYSFFTEVPRLEGFDTPHEIAIIQKGDTLYDDRSLEEVKAILQKNHIKFEGIYEVRGAIVTYGEKDKKFFVISNSDYNKLAKSLGKELLEVKPDEVAYNYDSYYHDKLDEIDGKIRLSTGGEVKEFNLSKKIQGSIMALRNIGRYLCFK
;
A
#
# COMPACT_ATOMS: atom_id res chain seq x y z
N MET A 1 -5.07 -0.90 -6.51
CA MET A 1 -5.91 0.22 -6.99
C MET A 1 -7.25 0.33 -6.25
N ILE A 2 -8.08 -0.73 -6.20
CA ILE A 2 -9.41 -0.69 -5.56
C ILE A 2 -9.35 -0.38 -4.06
N ALA A 3 -8.43 -1.02 -3.32
CA ALA A 3 -8.26 -0.78 -1.88
C ALA A 3 -7.96 0.69 -1.56
N SER A 4 -7.08 1.34 -2.34
CA SER A 4 -6.74 2.76 -2.18
C SER A 4 -7.94 3.68 -2.41
N GLN A 5 -8.77 3.39 -3.42
CA GLN A 5 -10.01 4.15 -3.67
C GLN A 5 -10.99 4.04 -2.50
N ILE A 6 -11.17 2.84 -1.95
CA ILE A 6 -12.04 2.60 -0.80
C ILE A 6 -11.55 3.38 0.43
N ILE A 7 -10.24 3.35 0.71
CA ILE A 7 -9.67 4.09 1.84
C ILE A 7 -9.91 5.59 1.68
N ILE A 8 -9.68 6.15 0.48
CA ILE A 8 -9.91 7.57 0.21
C ILE A 8 -11.38 7.94 0.44
N VAL A 9 -12.32 7.11 -0.02
CA VAL A 9 -13.76 7.37 0.16
C VAL A 9 -14.15 7.30 1.64
N ILE A 10 -13.70 6.27 2.37
CA ILE A 10 -13.96 6.13 3.82
C ILE A 10 -13.38 7.32 4.57
N PHE A 11 -12.11 7.68 4.32
CA PHE A 11 -11.46 8.81 4.95
C PHE A 11 -12.20 10.12 4.66
N SER A 12 -12.61 10.35 3.40
CA SER A 12 -13.35 11.54 3.00
C SER A 12 -14.70 11.62 3.71
N ILE A 13 -15.46 10.52 3.78
CA ILE A 13 -16.75 10.49 4.50
C ILE A 13 -16.56 10.87 5.98
N LEU A 14 -15.58 10.26 6.65
CA LEU A 14 -15.32 10.50 8.06
C LEU A 14 -14.79 11.93 8.32
N PHE A 15 -13.86 12.40 7.51
CA PHE A 15 -13.23 13.71 7.64
C PHE A 15 -14.21 14.84 7.32
N VAL A 16 -14.87 14.79 6.17
CA VAL A 16 -15.83 15.82 5.74
C VAL A 16 -17.03 15.85 6.69
N GLY A 17 -17.60 14.68 7.02
CA GLY A 17 -18.71 14.61 7.97
C GLY A 17 -18.35 15.21 9.32
N TYR A 18 -17.13 14.95 9.83
CA TYR A 18 -16.65 15.57 11.05
C TYR A 18 -16.43 17.08 10.92
N SER A 19 -15.78 17.53 9.85
CA SER A 19 -15.49 18.94 9.57
C SER A 19 -16.78 19.76 9.48
N THR A 20 -17.73 19.31 8.65
CA THR A 20 -19.05 19.94 8.52
C THR A 20 -19.81 19.93 9.84
N SER A 21 -19.72 18.87 10.66
CA SER A 21 -20.34 18.84 12.00
C SER A 21 -19.80 19.95 12.91
N ILE A 22 -18.49 20.16 12.92
CA ILE A 22 -17.86 21.23 13.71
C ILE A 22 -18.28 22.60 13.19
N PHE A 23 -18.23 22.79 11.88
CA PHE A 23 -18.62 24.04 11.23
C PHE A 23 -20.07 24.44 11.57
N LEU A 24 -20.98 23.48 11.52
CA LEU A 24 -22.38 23.71 11.89
C LEU A 24 -22.55 23.99 13.40
N LYS A 25 -21.76 23.34 14.25
CA LYS A 25 -21.80 23.58 15.70
C LYS A 25 -21.25 24.95 16.07
N SER A 26 -20.19 25.43 15.42
CA SER A 26 -19.62 26.75 15.72
C SER A 26 -20.58 27.88 15.35
N ARG A 27 -21.41 27.69 14.32
CA ARG A 27 -22.44 28.65 13.86
C ARG A 27 -23.81 28.48 14.51
N GLY A 28 -23.94 27.62 15.52
CA GLY A 28 -25.22 27.38 16.20
C GLY A 28 -25.88 28.65 16.78
N LYS A 29 -25.09 29.64 17.20
CA LYS A 29 -25.61 30.94 17.67
C LYS A 29 -26.27 31.77 16.56
N GLU A 30 -25.68 31.75 15.36
CA GLU A 30 -26.20 32.44 14.19
C GLU A 30 -27.55 31.85 13.77
N PHE A 31 -27.65 30.53 13.69
CA PHE A 31 -28.92 29.84 13.42
C PHE A 31 -29.97 30.09 14.51
N GLY A 32 -29.53 30.24 15.76
CA GLY A 32 -30.38 30.65 16.87
C GLY A 32 -30.95 32.06 16.72
N LEU A 33 -30.12 33.01 16.31
CA LEU A 33 -30.54 34.38 16.06
C LEU A 33 -31.48 34.48 14.84
N LEU A 34 -31.15 33.79 13.74
CA LEU A 34 -32.00 33.74 12.54
C LEU A 34 -33.39 33.15 12.83
N SER A 35 -33.46 32.16 13.73
CA SER A 35 -34.74 31.63 14.19
C SER A 35 -35.53 32.62 15.04
N LEU A 36 -34.87 33.49 15.81
CA LEU A 36 -35.54 34.57 16.56
C LEU A 36 -36.09 35.65 15.63
N TYR A 37 -35.41 35.90 14.51
CA TYR A 37 -35.91 36.76 13.43
C TYR A 37 -37.02 36.13 12.56
N GLY A 38 -37.50 34.93 12.91
CA GLY A 38 -38.64 34.31 12.27
C GLY A 38 -38.31 33.36 11.11
N MET A 39 -37.03 33.05 10.85
CA MET A 39 -36.71 32.03 9.85
C MET A 39 -37.19 30.65 10.31
N THR A 40 -37.92 29.98 9.44
CA THR A 40 -38.36 28.59 9.66
C THR A 40 -37.17 27.63 9.59
N ARG A 41 -37.30 26.46 10.25
CA ARG A 41 -36.27 25.41 10.21
C ARG A 41 -35.94 24.95 8.78
N GLY A 42 -36.93 24.97 7.87
CA GLY A 42 -36.73 24.63 6.46
C GLY A 42 -35.88 25.67 5.72
N GLN A 43 -36.11 26.96 5.98
CA GLN A 43 -35.31 28.05 5.40
C GLN A 43 -33.86 28.01 5.89
N ILE A 44 -33.63 27.73 7.18
CA ILE A 44 -32.27 27.56 7.72
C ILE A 44 -31.56 26.37 7.05
N ARG A 45 -32.24 25.23 6.87
CA ARG A 45 -31.64 24.07 6.16
C ARG A 45 -31.28 24.40 4.72
N LYS A 46 -32.17 25.09 3.99
CA LYS A 46 -31.91 25.50 2.60
C LYS A 46 -30.73 26.48 2.52
N TYR A 47 -30.66 27.43 3.45
CA TYR A 47 -29.54 28.38 3.54
C TYR A 47 -28.21 27.64 3.73
N VAL A 48 -28.14 26.75 4.73
CA VAL A 48 -26.93 25.96 5.01
C VAL A 48 -26.56 25.02 3.86
N PHE A 49 -27.56 24.43 3.19
CA PHE A 49 -27.32 23.56 2.04
C PHE A 49 -26.64 24.30 0.91
N ILE A 50 -27.17 25.46 0.50
CA ILE A 50 -26.61 26.27 -0.59
C ILE A 50 -25.17 26.70 -0.26
N GLU A 51 -24.93 27.13 0.97
CA GLU A 51 -23.58 27.52 1.41
C GLU A 51 -22.61 26.34 1.38
N ASN A 52 -23.01 25.17 1.88
CA ASN A 52 -22.19 23.97 1.82
C ASN A 52 -21.90 23.52 0.38
N THR A 53 -22.87 23.63 -0.53
CA THR A 53 -22.65 23.34 -1.97
C THR A 53 -21.62 24.29 -2.56
N ILE A 54 -21.69 25.60 -2.27
CA ILE A 54 -20.70 26.58 -2.73
C ILE A 54 -19.30 26.24 -2.20
N LEU A 55 -19.19 25.96 -0.89
CA LEU A 55 -17.93 25.54 -0.27
C LEU A 55 -17.39 24.24 -0.87
N SER A 56 -18.27 23.30 -1.21
CA SER A 56 -17.92 22.03 -1.85
C SER A 56 -17.34 22.26 -3.24
N VAL A 57 -17.98 23.08 -4.07
CA VAL A 57 -17.48 23.44 -5.41
C VAL A 57 -16.12 24.14 -5.32
N LEU A 58 -15.97 25.13 -4.45
CA LEU A 58 -14.70 25.83 -4.24
C LEU A 58 -13.59 24.89 -3.72
N SER A 59 -13.95 23.94 -2.86
CA SER A 59 -13.01 22.93 -2.36
C SER A 59 -12.56 21.97 -3.45
N ILE A 60 -13.45 21.57 -4.37
CA ILE A 60 -13.08 20.72 -5.53
C ILE A 60 -12.13 21.48 -6.45
N VAL A 61 -12.43 22.74 -6.78
CA VAL A 61 -11.59 23.57 -7.66
C VAL A 61 -10.19 23.74 -7.06
N THR A 62 -10.11 24.14 -5.78
CA THR A 62 -8.82 24.34 -5.09
C THR A 62 -8.07 23.02 -4.86
N GLY A 63 -8.79 21.93 -4.58
CA GLY A 63 -8.24 20.58 -4.43
C GLY A 63 -7.64 20.03 -5.74
N ILE A 64 -8.31 20.24 -6.87
CA ILE A 64 -7.77 19.86 -8.18
C ILE A 64 -6.57 20.72 -8.54
N MET A 65 -6.65 22.03 -8.34
CA MET A 65 -5.55 22.94 -8.66
C MET A 65 -4.28 22.57 -7.86
N SER A 66 -4.43 22.35 -6.55
CA SER A 66 -3.32 21.89 -5.71
C SER A 66 -2.85 20.49 -6.10
N GLY A 67 -3.76 19.55 -6.36
CA GLY A 67 -3.44 18.18 -6.79
C GLY A 67 -2.63 18.14 -8.09
N VAL A 68 -2.95 18.99 -9.06
CA VAL A 68 -2.18 19.14 -10.31
C VAL A 68 -0.77 19.67 -10.02
N ILE A 69 -0.63 20.66 -9.15
CA ILE A 69 0.69 21.19 -8.75
C ILE A 69 1.52 20.11 -8.04
N PHE A 70 0.93 19.37 -7.10
CA PHE A 70 1.60 18.27 -6.41
C PHE A 70 1.91 17.08 -7.33
N SER A 71 1.11 16.84 -8.36
CA SER A 71 1.40 15.77 -9.33
C SER A 71 2.75 15.98 -9.99
N LYS A 72 3.12 17.22 -10.32
CA LYS A 72 4.44 17.55 -10.89
C LYS A 72 5.58 17.20 -9.92
N LEU A 73 5.41 17.48 -8.63
CA LEU A 73 6.40 17.11 -7.61
C LEU A 73 6.54 15.59 -7.50
N PHE A 74 5.42 14.86 -7.59
CA PHE A 74 5.44 13.39 -7.57
C PHE A 74 6.14 12.81 -8.80
N PHE A 75 5.85 13.31 -10.00
CA PHE A 75 6.55 12.87 -11.22
C PHE A 75 8.05 13.14 -11.12
N MET A 76 8.46 14.33 -10.66
CA MET A 76 9.87 14.66 -10.46
C MET A 76 10.56 13.72 -9.46
N ALA A 77 9.89 13.36 -8.36
CA ALA A 77 10.43 12.37 -7.43
C ALA A 77 10.59 11.00 -8.09
N MET A 78 9.62 10.57 -8.89
CA MET A 78 9.68 9.30 -9.62
C MET A 78 10.76 9.28 -10.71
N GLU A 79 11.01 10.40 -11.39
CA GLU A 79 12.13 10.51 -12.36
C GLU A 79 13.48 10.22 -11.69
N VAL A 80 13.67 10.66 -10.44
CA VAL A 80 14.88 10.34 -9.66
C VAL A 80 14.95 8.87 -9.28
N PHE A 81 13.82 8.25 -8.92
CA PHE A 81 13.80 6.82 -8.54
C PHE A 81 13.93 5.88 -9.74
N LEU A 82 13.44 6.27 -10.91
CA LEU A 82 13.38 5.42 -12.11
C LEU A 82 14.47 5.75 -13.14
N GLU A 83 15.23 6.83 -12.95
CA GLU A 83 16.24 7.34 -13.89
C GLU A 83 15.70 7.56 -15.32
N LEU A 84 14.40 7.78 -15.45
CA LEU A 84 13.69 7.95 -16.71
C LEU A 84 12.91 9.26 -16.70
N SER A 85 12.86 9.97 -17.83
CA SER A 85 12.03 11.16 -17.98
C SER A 85 10.56 10.75 -18.13
N LEU A 86 9.70 11.25 -17.24
CA LEU A 86 8.29 10.91 -17.19
C LEU A 86 7.45 12.13 -17.57
N PRO A 87 6.97 12.22 -18.82
CA PRO A 87 6.16 13.36 -19.24
C PRO A 87 4.85 13.41 -18.44
N LEU A 88 4.57 14.58 -17.88
CA LEU A 88 3.37 14.84 -17.09
C LEU A 88 2.13 14.81 -17.99
N ASN A 89 1.43 13.67 -18.01
CA ASN A 89 0.22 13.46 -18.79
C ASN A 89 -1.03 13.52 -17.89
N ILE A 90 -1.75 14.63 -17.93
CA ILE A 90 -3.02 14.78 -17.20
C ILE A 90 -4.17 14.36 -18.09
N SER A 91 -4.85 13.27 -17.72
CA SER A 91 -6.05 12.83 -18.42
C SER A 91 -7.27 13.68 -18.03
N VAL A 92 -7.85 14.39 -19.00
CA VAL A 92 -9.09 15.17 -18.81
C VAL A 92 -10.25 14.28 -18.36
N LYS A 93 -10.30 13.02 -18.82
CA LYS A 93 -11.31 12.04 -18.39
C LYS A 93 -11.19 11.72 -16.89
N ALA A 94 -9.96 11.56 -16.39
CA ALA A 94 -9.71 11.29 -14.97
C ALA A 94 -10.06 12.49 -14.08
N LEU A 95 -9.77 13.72 -14.55
CA LEU A 95 -10.20 14.94 -13.86
C LEU A 95 -11.73 15.03 -13.77
N GLY A 96 -12.45 14.81 -14.88
CA GLY A 96 -13.92 14.84 -14.90
C GLY A 96 -14.55 13.80 -13.96
N LEU A 97 -14.01 12.58 -13.93
CA LEU A 97 -14.48 11.53 -13.02
C LEU A 97 -14.24 11.92 -11.54
N THR A 98 -13.10 12.52 -11.24
CA THR A 98 -12.76 12.98 -9.88
C THR A 98 -13.72 14.08 -9.43
N ILE A 99 -14.00 15.07 -10.28
CA ILE A 99 -14.99 16.12 -10.00
C ILE A 99 -16.35 15.50 -9.67
N LEU A 100 -16.84 14.59 -10.51
CA LEU A 100 -18.14 13.98 -10.35
C LEU A 100 -18.25 13.20 -9.03
N ILE A 101 -17.27 12.34 -8.72
CA ILE A 101 -17.28 11.51 -7.52
C ILE A 101 -17.21 12.37 -6.26
N PHE A 102 -16.29 13.35 -6.20
CA PHE A 102 -16.17 14.22 -5.03
C PHE A 102 -17.37 15.15 -4.86
N PHE A 103 -17.98 15.61 -5.95
CA PHE A 103 -19.21 16.40 -5.89
C PHE A 103 -20.37 15.59 -5.30
N ILE A 104 -20.63 14.38 -5.80
CA ILE A 104 -21.65 13.48 -5.26
C ILE A 104 -21.36 13.17 -3.79
N LEU A 105 -20.10 12.89 -3.44
CA LEU A 105 -19.70 12.58 -2.07
C LEU A 105 -19.96 13.76 -1.12
N PHE A 106 -19.56 14.97 -1.49
CA PHE A 106 -19.81 16.17 -0.68
C PHE A 106 -21.29 16.48 -0.51
N GLU A 107 -22.10 16.29 -1.56
CA GLU A 107 -23.54 16.50 -1.49
C GLU A 107 -24.23 15.46 -0.58
N VAL A 108 -23.90 14.18 -0.73
CA VAL A 108 -24.44 13.12 0.14
C VAL A 108 -24.12 13.39 1.60
N ILE A 109 -22.87 13.78 1.91
CA ILE A 109 -22.46 14.08 3.30
C ILE A 109 -23.18 15.32 3.81
N SER A 110 -23.27 16.38 3.00
CA SER A 110 -23.98 17.62 3.38
C SER A 110 -25.43 17.34 3.73
N ILE A 111 -26.12 16.51 2.93
CA ILE A 111 -27.50 16.09 3.18
C ILE A 111 -27.61 15.28 4.48
N LEU A 112 -26.76 14.26 4.66
CA LEU A 112 -26.76 13.44 5.88
C LEU A 112 -26.55 14.28 7.14
N MET A 113 -25.64 15.25 7.09
CA MET A 113 -25.36 16.17 8.19
C MET A 113 -26.54 17.11 8.47
N LEU A 114 -27.21 17.63 7.44
CA LEU A 114 -28.43 18.44 7.60
C LEU A 114 -29.58 17.66 8.24
N PHE A 115 -29.72 16.37 7.93
CA PHE A 115 -30.68 15.50 8.62
C PHE A 115 -30.34 15.30 10.10
N GLN A 116 -29.06 15.25 10.45
CA GLN A 116 -28.62 15.10 11.84
C GLN A 116 -28.93 16.33 12.72
N ILE A 117 -29.12 17.52 12.11
CA ILE A 117 -29.52 18.76 12.80
C ILE A 117 -31.01 18.73 13.24
N ARG A 118 -31.80 17.75 12.77
CA ARG A 118 -33.28 17.72 12.91
C ARG A 118 -33.82 17.77 14.34
N ASN A 119 -33.03 17.41 15.36
CA ASN A 119 -33.53 17.17 16.72
C ASN A 119 -32.88 17.98 17.86
N LYS A 120 -31.93 18.88 17.60
CA LYS A 120 -31.41 19.74 18.66
C LYS A 120 -32.18 21.04 18.66
N GLU A 121 -33.04 21.23 19.66
CA GLU A 121 -33.77 22.49 19.84
C GLU A 121 -32.79 23.65 19.68
N ILE A 122 -33.16 24.60 18.83
CA ILE A 122 -32.40 25.82 18.61
C ILE A 122 -32.11 26.53 19.95
N VAL A 123 -33.00 26.38 20.92
CA VAL A 123 -32.85 26.79 22.33
C VAL A 123 -31.69 26.08 23.03
N GLN A 124 -31.50 24.77 22.84
CA GLN A 124 -30.33 24.04 23.35
C GLN A 124 -29.03 24.48 22.67
N GLN A 125 -29.06 24.88 21.40
CA GLN A 125 -27.87 25.41 20.71
C GLN A 125 -27.49 26.81 21.20
N LEU A 126 -28.47 27.69 21.47
CA LEU A 126 -28.28 28.99 22.11
C LEU A 126 -27.75 28.85 23.55
N LYS A 127 -28.18 27.80 24.27
CA LYS A 127 -27.71 27.46 25.62
C LYS A 127 -26.51 26.51 25.65
N ALA A 128 -25.95 26.08 24.50
CA ALA A 128 -24.92 25.04 24.44
C ALA A 128 -23.62 25.43 25.17
N ASN A 129 -23.32 26.72 25.28
CA ASN A 129 -22.19 27.22 26.07
C ASN A 129 -22.45 27.25 27.59
N LYS A 130 -23.70 27.07 28.04
CA LYS A 130 -24.11 27.12 29.46
C LYS A 130 -24.46 25.75 30.05
N ILE A 131 -24.57 24.70 29.24
CA ILE A 131 -24.83 23.34 29.74
C ILE A 131 -23.50 22.72 30.16
N PRO A 132 -23.33 22.30 31.43
CA PRO A 132 -22.11 21.63 31.87
C PRO A 132 -21.88 20.37 31.03
N LYS A 133 -20.73 20.28 30.35
CA LYS A 133 -20.33 19.05 29.67
C LYS A 133 -20.16 17.96 30.72
N THR A 134 -21.00 16.94 30.69
CA THR A 134 -20.88 15.78 31.56
C THR A 134 -19.63 15.00 31.16
N ILE A 135 -18.84 14.55 32.14
CA ILE A 135 -17.65 13.73 31.88
C ILE A 135 -18.17 12.37 31.38
N PRO A 136 -17.95 11.99 30.10
CA PRO A 136 -18.35 10.69 29.60
C PRO A 136 -17.54 9.63 30.35
N LYS A 137 -18.23 8.63 30.91
CA LYS A 137 -17.58 7.54 31.64
C LYS A 137 -16.88 6.59 30.67
N PHE A 138 -15.65 6.19 31.02
CA PHE A 138 -14.91 5.19 30.26
C PHE A 138 -15.72 3.90 30.11
N SER A 139 -15.94 3.45 28.87
CA SER A 139 -16.60 2.18 28.60
C SER A 139 -15.57 1.09 28.33
N LYS A 140 -15.30 0.27 29.36
CA LYS A 140 -14.41 -0.91 29.26
C LYS A 140 -14.79 -1.82 28.09
N ILE A 141 -16.08 -1.99 27.82
CA ILE A 141 -16.59 -2.83 26.73
C ILE A 141 -16.18 -2.27 25.36
N LYS A 142 -16.37 -0.97 25.12
CA LYS A 142 -16.00 -0.34 23.84
C LYS A 142 -14.49 -0.33 23.64
N ALA A 143 -13.72 -0.16 24.70
CA ALA A 143 -12.25 -0.18 24.65
C ALA A 143 -11.75 -1.60 24.32
N GLY A 144 -12.29 -2.62 25.01
CA GLY A 144 -12.00 -4.02 24.74
C GLY A 144 -12.39 -4.42 23.32
N LEU A 145 -13.57 -3.99 22.84
CA LEU A 145 -14.01 -4.21 21.47
C LEU A 145 -13.03 -3.62 20.46
N GLY A 146 -12.59 -2.38 20.65
CA GLY A 146 -11.59 -1.75 19.78
C GLY A 146 -10.28 -2.53 19.71
N LEU A 147 -9.78 -2.98 20.86
CA LEU A 147 -8.56 -3.78 20.95
C LEU A 147 -8.72 -5.15 20.27
N VAL A 148 -9.82 -5.84 20.50
CA VAL A 148 -10.12 -7.14 19.88
C VAL A 148 -10.23 -7.00 18.37
N LEU A 149 -10.91 -5.96 17.86
CA LEU A 149 -10.99 -5.69 16.42
C LEU A 149 -9.59 -5.50 15.81
N LEU A 150 -8.69 -4.76 16.46
CA LEU A 150 -7.32 -4.59 15.97
C LEU A 150 -6.54 -5.90 15.97
N ILE A 151 -6.61 -6.68 17.06
CA ILE A 151 -5.93 -7.99 17.14
C ILE A 151 -6.45 -8.93 16.05
N ILE A 152 -7.76 -8.98 15.82
CA ILE A 152 -8.35 -9.79 14.75
C ILE A 152 -7.92 -9.28 13.37
N GLY A 153 -7.96 -7.97 13.14
CA GLY A 153 -7.58 -7.37 11.86
C GLY A 153 -6.13 -7.68 11.48
N TYR A 154 -5.20 -7.44 12.40
CA TYR A 154 -3.78 -7.76 12.19
C TYR A 154 -3.50 -9.26 12.19
N GLY A 155 -4.22 -10.05 13.00
CA GLY A 155 -4.12 -11.51 12.99
C GLY A 155 -4.53 -12.10 11.64
N ILE A 156 -5.67 -11.67 11.09
CA ILE A 156 -6.11 -12.07 9.75
C ILE A 156 -5.05 -11.66 8.72
N ALA A 157 -4.54 -10.42 8.77
CA ALA A 157 -3.50 -9.97 7.86
C ALA A 157 -2.23 -10.84 7.90
N TRP A 158 -1.89 -11.39 9.07
CA TRP A 158 -0.72 -12.26 9.25
C TRP A 158 -0.93 -13.68 8.72
N PHE A 159 -2.12 -14.26 8.89
CA PHE A 159 -2.38 -15.68 8.56
C PHE A 159 -2.94 -15.90 7.15
N VAL A 160 -3.35 -14.84 6.43
CA VAL A 160 -3.93 -15.00 5.09
C VAL A 160 -2.85 -15.41 4.08
N PRO A 161 -3.02 -16.57 3.40
CA PRO A 161 -2.09 -17.00 2.36
C PRO A 161 -2.17 -16.09 1.13
N GLY A 162 -1.04 -15.89 0.44
CA GLY A 162 -0.85 -14.89 -0.62
C GLY A 162 -1.99 -14.79 -1.64
N GLY A 163 -2.55 -15.91 -2.10
CA GLY A 163 -3.64 -15.93 -3.08
C GLY A 163 -4.98 -15.34 -2.59
N LEU A 164 -5.21 -15.29 -1.27
CA LEU A 164 -6.43 -14.73 -0.67
C LEU A 164 -6.24 -13.29 -0.17
N VAL A 165 -5.02 -12.75 -0.24
CA VAL A 165 -4.70 -11.38 0.24
C VAL A 165 -5.61 -10.31 -0.38
N PRO A 166 -5.84 -10.27 -1.72
CA PRO A 166 -6.68 -9.23 -2.31
C PRO A 166 -8.13 -9.25 -1.81
N LEU A 167 -8.66 -10.44 -1.49
CA LEU A 167 -10.01 -10.61 -0.95
C LEU A 167 -10.09 -10.21 0.53
N ALA A 168 -9.04 -10.51 1.30
CA ALA A 168 -8.96 -10.17 2.72
C ALA A 168 -8.67 -8.69 3.00
N MET A 169 -8.07 -7.95 2.05
CA MET A 169 -7.71 -6.53 2.25
C MET A 169 -8.90 -5.66 2.67
N ILE A 170 -10.04 -5.73 1.97
CA ILE A 170 -11.20 -4.87 2.24
C ILE A 170 -11.75 -5.09 3.66
N PRO A 171 -12.09 -6.32 4.08
CA PRO A 171 -12.61 -6.54 5.43
C PRO A 171 -11.58 -6.19 6.52
N VAL A 172 -10.28 -6.46 6.29
CA VAL A 172 -9.22 -6.08 7.24
C VAL A 172 -9.15 -4.57 7.41
N ILE A 173 -9.18 -3.79 6.32
CA ILE A 173 -9.18 -2.32 6.38
C ILE A 173 -10.39 -1.82 7.19
N LEU A 174 -11.58 -2.34 6.92
CA LEU A 174 -12.80 -1.94 7.65
C LEU A 174 -12.71 -2.24 9.15
N ILE A 175 -12.22 -3.43 9.50
CA ILE A 175 -12.03 -3.87 10.89
C ILE A 175 -11.00 -2.97 11.59
N VAL A 176 -9.86 -2.69 10.97
CA VAL A 176 -8.79 -1.87 11.56
C VAL A 176 -9.25 -0.42 11.72
N VAL A 177 -9.94 0.16 10.72
CA VAL A 177 -10.52 1.52 10.81
C VAL A 177 -11.53 1.60 11.96
N ALA A 178 -12.44 0.62 12.08
CA ALA A 178 -13.41 0.59 13.17
C ALA A 178 -12.75 0.39 14.54
N GLY A 179 -11.77 -0.52 14.65
CA GLY A 179 -11.01 -0.76 15.87
C GLY A 179 -10.26 0.49 16.34
N THR A 180 -9.60 1.18 15.41
CA THR A 180 -8.87 2.42 15.67
C THR A 180 -9.83 3.53 16.13
N TYR A 181 -11.04 3.64 15.57
CA TYR A 181 -12.05 4.60 16.02
C TYR A 181 -12.45 4.38 17.48
N PHE A 182 -12.75 3.13 17.85
CA PHE A 182 -13.07 2.80 19.24
C PHE A 182 -11.88 3.02 20.17
N LEU A 183 -10.67 2.65 19.72
CA LEU A 183 -9.46 2.85 20.50
C LEU A 183 -9.23 4.32 20.81
N PHE A 184 -9.20 5.22 19.82
CA PHE A 184 -9.00 6.65 20.08
C PHE A 184 -10.11 7.26 20.93
N THR A 185 -11.38 6.94 20.65
CA THR A 185 -12.49 7.51 21.44
C THR A 185 -12.49 7.04 22.89
N GLN A 186 -12.14 5.78 23.17
CA GLN A 186 -12.12 5.27 24.54
C GLN A 186 -10.79 5.55 25.25
N LEU A 187 -9.66 5.52 24.56
CA LEU A 187 -8.34 5.83 25.11
C LEU A 187 -8.26 7.30 25.53
N SER A 188 -8.87 8.22 24.76
CA SER A 188 -9.02 9.62 25.17
C SER A 188 -9.78 9.76 26.50
N ILE A 189 -10.83 8.96 26.71
CA ILE A 189 -11.60 8.96 27.96
C ILE A 189 -10.81 8.27 29.08
N ALA A 190 -10.07 7.20 28.78
CA ALA A 190 -9.23 6.49 29.75
C ALA A 190 -8.10 7.38 30.29
N ILE A 191 -7.44 8.14 29.41
CA ILE A 191 -6.43 9.12 29.79
C ILE A 191 -7.07 10.21 30.66
N ALA A 192 -8.25 10.69 30.30
CA ALA A 192 -8.98 11.66 31.11
C ALA A 192 -9.28 11.13 32.53
N ASP A 193 -9.81 9.90 32.64
CA ASP A 193 -10.07 9.24 33.93
C ASP A 193 -8.78 9.00 34.72
N TRP A 194 -7.68 8.65 34.05
CA TRP A 194 -6.37 8.46 34.70
C TRP A 194 -5.81 9.76 35.27
N ILE A 195 -5.94 10.87 34.54
CA ILE A 195 -5.56 12.21 35.02
C ILE A 195 -6.45 12.61 36.22
N LEU A 196 -7.76 12.35 36.14
CA LEU A 196 -8.70 12.69 37.22
C LEU A 196 -8.46 11.90 38.51
N LYS A 197 -8.05 10.63 38.40
CA LYS A 197 -7.74 9.78 39.57
C LYS A 197 -6.47 10.17 40.30
N ASN A 198 -5.55 10.90 39.67
CA ASN A 198 -4.30 11.30 40.31
C ASN A 198 -4.48 12.60 41.10
N GLU A 199 -5.16 12.51 42.25
CA GLU A 199 -5.53 13.65 43.09
C GLU A 199 -4.32 14.51 43.48
N ARG A 200 -3.15 13.90 43.77
CA ARG A 200 -1.92 14.62 44.11
C ARG A 200 -1.45 15.56 43.00
N ALA A 201 -1.56 15.16 41.74
CA ALA A 201 -1.19 16.00 40.61
C ALA A 201 -2.28 17.02 40.29
N LEU A 202 -3.55 16.64 40.48
CA LEU A 202 -4.72 17.46 40.16
C LEU A 202 -4.83 18.69 41.07
N TYR A 203 -4.63 18.51 42.37
CA TYR A 203 -4.72 19.59 43.36
C TYR A 203 -3.42 20.41 43.51
N LYS A 204 -2.37 20.11 42.73
CA LYS A 204 -1.10 20.84 42.82
C LYS A 204 -1.17 22.17 42.05
N LYS A 205 -1.14 23.30 42.76
CA LYS A 205 -1.10 24.66 42.19
C LYS A 205 -2.27 24.93 41.23
N THR A 206 -1.98 25.36 40.00
CA THR A 206 -2.96 25.73 38.96
C THR A 206 -3.39 24.54 38.09
N ASN A 207 -2.91 23.32 38.39
CA ASN A 207 -3.16 22.13 37.58
C ASN A 207 -4.64 21.77 37.48
N MET A 208 -5.45 22.05 38.49
CA MET A 208 -6.88 21.75 38.49
C MET A 208 -7.60 22.41 37.30
N VAL A 209 -7.28 23.68 37.02
CA VAL A 209 -7.86 24.42 35.90
C VAL A 209 -7.31 23.90 34.57
N ALA A 210 -5.99 23.66 34.50
CA ALA A 210 -5.33 23.16 33.29
C ALA A 210 -5.83 21.77 32.88
N TYR A 211 -5.87 20.81 33.81
CA TYR A 211 -6.31 19.44 33.54
C TYR A 211 -7.80 19.38 33.19
N SER A 212 -8.65 20.17 33.84
CA SER A 212 -10.07 20.24 33.48
C SER A 212 -10.25 20.65 32.02
N GLN A 213 -9.50 21.65 31.54
CA GLN A 213 -9.53 22.06 30.14
C GLN A 213 -8.96 20.99 29.20
N ILE A 214 -7.86 20.33 29.58
CA ILE A 214 -7.24 19.25 28.79
C ILE A 214 -8.21 18.09 28.62
N ILE A 215 -8.88 17.64 29.69
CA ILE A 215 -9.82 16.52 29.66
C ILE A 215 -10.95 16.76 28.65
N PHE A 216 -11.58 17.94 28.69
CA PHE A 216 -12.64 18.27 27.73
C PHE A 216 -12.11 18.36 26.30
N LYS A 217 -10.94 18.98 26.10
CA LYS A 217 -10.32 19.06 24.77
C LYS A 217 -9.98 17.68 24.21
N LEU A 218 -9.38 16.81 25.01
CA LEU A 218 -8.89 15.48 24.60
C LEU A 218 -10.05 14.56 24.18
N GLN A 219 -11.22 14.74 24.77
CA GLN A 219 -12.46 14.06 24.37
C GLN A 219 -13.05 14.63 23.08
N ASP A 220 -13.10 15.96 22.94
CA ASP A 220 -13.61 16.63 21.74
C ASP A 220 -12.71 16.38 20.51
N THR A 221 -11.40 16.27 20.71
CA THR A 221 -10.38 16.05 19.66
C THR A 221 -10.09 14.58 19.38
N ALA A 222 -10.65 13.63 20.14
CA ALA A 222 -10.42 12.19 19.95
C ALA A 222 -10.67 11.73 18.51
N LYS A 223 -11.72 12.28 17.86
CA LYS A 223 -12.05 11.98 16.46
C LYS A 223 -11.03 12.57 15.47
N VAL A 224 -10.43 13.71 15.79
CA VAL A 224 -9.35 14.30 14.98
C VAL A 224 -8.09 13.43 15.08
N LEU A 225 -7.73 13.01 16.30
CA LEU A 225 -6.58 12.15 16.53
C LEU A 225 -6.72 10.80 15.80
N PHE A 226 -7.93 10.23 15.82
CA PHE A 226 -8.30 9.08 15.02
C PHE A 226 -8.09 9.31 13.51
N LEU A 227 -8.64 10.39 12.96
CA LEU A 227 -8.51 10.72 11.53
C LEU A 227 -7.04 10.93 11.13
N ALA A 228 -6.27 11.65 11.96
CA ALA A 228 -4.84 11.87 11.73
C ALA A 228 -4.05 10.55 11.74
N SER A 229 -4.40 9.62 12.63
CA SER A 229 -3.71 8.34 12.75
C SER A 229 -4.02 7.40 11.59
N ILE A 230 -5.27 7.34 11.13
CA ILE A 230 -5.60 6.59 9.90
C ILE A 230 -4.88 7.17 8.70
N LEU A 231 -4.85 8.50 8.56
CA LEU A 231 -4.16 9.15 7.46
C LEU A 231 -2.67 8.80 7.48
N GLY A 232 -2.02 8.89 8.64
CA GLY A 232 -0.63 8.49 8.83
C GLY A 232 -0.38 7.02 8.51
N ALA A 233 -1.21 6.12 9.04
CA ALA A 233 -1.11 4.68 8.78
C ALA A 233 -1.26 4.37 7.28
N PHE A 234 -2.21 5.01 6.60
CA PHE A 234 -2.38 4.87 5.15
C PHE A 234 -1.15 5.37 4.40
N THR A 235 -0.62 6.54 4.73
CA THR A 235 0.58 7.07 4.06
C THR A 235 1.78 6.14 4.23
N PHE A 236 2.03 5.65 5.46
CA PHE A 236 3.13 4.73 5.71
C PHE A 236 2.95 3.40 4.98
N THR A 237 1.77 2.80 5.07
CA THR A 237 1.49 1.53 4.39
C THR A 237 1.63 1.66 2.88
N ALA A 238 1.15 2.76 2.29
CA ALA A 238 1.25 3.00 0.85
C ALA A 238 2.72 3.18 0.41
N THR A 239 3.49 3.98 1.14
CA THR A 239 4.92 4.19 0.85
C THR A 239 5.73 2.91 1.05
N GLU A 240 5.48 2.17 2.13
CA GLU A 240 6.15 0.89 2.42
C GLU A 240 5.82 -0.17 1.37
N THR A 241 4.55 -0.24 0.94
CA THR A 241 4.14 -1.14 -0.15
C THR A 241 4.93 -0.82 -1.41
N ILE A 242 4.96 0.44 -1.85
CA ILE A 242 5.73 0.86 -3.03
C ILE A 242 7.21 0.50 -2.86
N TYR A 243 7.82 0.84 -1.73
CA TYR A 243 9.22 0.52 -1.45
C TYR A 243 9.48 -0.99 -1.52
N SER A 244 8.67 -1.81 -0.85
CA SER A 244 8.76 -3.27 -0.88
C SER A 244 8.59 -3.85 -2.28
N PHE A 245 7.69 -3.28 -3.10
CA PHE A 245 7.55 -3.68 -4.50
C PHE A 245 8.79 -3.37 -5.35
N PHE A 246 9.55 -2.31 -5.03
CA PHE A 246 10.77 -1.96 -5.77
C PHE A 246 12.04 -2.60 -5.22
N THR A 247 12.07 -3.02 -3.94
CA THR A 247 13.27 -3.61 -3.32
C THR A 247 13.13 -5.10 -3.03
N GLU A 248 12.03 -5.51 -2.40
CA GLU A 248 11.85 -6.90 -1.96
C GLU A 248 11.30 -7.79 -3.08
N VAL A 249 10.39 -7.31 -3.92
CA VAL A 249 9.86 -8.13 -5.03
C VAL A 249 10.97 -8.54 -6.02
N PRO A 250 11.88 -7.64 -6.48
CA PRO A 250 13.00 -8.05 -7.32
C PRO A 250 13.98 -8.99 -6.62
N ARG A 251 14.26 -8.74 -5.33
CA ARG A 251 15.12 -9.59 -4.50
C ARG A 251 14.54 -11.00 -4.30
N LEU A 252 13.23 -11.08 -4.11
CA LEU A 252 12.51 -12.31 -3.82
C LEU A 252 12.23 -13.12 -5.08
N GLU A 253 11.61 -12.49 -6.08
CA GLU A 253 11.19 -13.13 -7.34
C GLU A 253 12.32 -13.28 -8.38
N GLY A 254 13.50 -12.74 -8.11
CA GLY A 254 14.64 -12.86 -9.03
C GLY A 254 14.52 -11.99 -10.28
N PHE A 255 13.65 -10.96 -10.24
CA PHE A 255 13.63 -9.89 -11.24
C PHE A 255 14.84 -8.97 -11.16
N ASP A 256 15.73 -9.19 -10.18
CA ASP A 256 17.11 -8.74 -10.23
C ASP A 256 17.86 -9.53 -11.32
N THR A 257 17.34 -9.44 -12.54
CA THR A 257 17.88 -10.13 -13.71
C THR A 257 19.16 -9.40 -14.07
N PRO A 258 20.31 -10.06 -14.01
CA PRO A 258 21.59 -9.39 -14.22
C PRO A 258 21.81 -8.87 -15.66
N HIS A 259 20.87 -9.13 -16.56
CA HIS A 259 20.96 -8.86 -17.98
C HIS A 259 19.71 -8.12 -18.46
N GLU A 260 19.91 -7.08 -19.25
CA GLU A 260 18.84 -6.18 -19.72
C GLU A 260 18.08 -6.77 -20.91
N ILE A 261 18.76 -7.60 -21.73
CA ILE A 261 18.17 -8.26 -22.91
C ILE A 261 18.59 -9.73 -22.93
N ALA A 262 17.62 -10.62 -23.10
CA ALA A 262 17.84 -12.05 -23.29
C ALA A 262 17.20 -12.53 -24.60
N ILE A 263 17.99 -13.16 -25.47
CA ILE A 263 17.49 -13.87 -26.66
C ILE A 263 17.44 -15.36 -26.36
N ILE A 264 16.31 -15.96 -26.73
CA ILE A 264 15.95 -17.34 -26.43
C ILE A 264 15.83 -18.10 -27.74
N GLN A 265 16.61 -19.17 -27.89
CA GLN A 265 16.51 -20.10 -29.03
C GLN A 265 16.19 -21.51 -28.54
N LYS A 266 15.23 -22.18 -29.21
CA LYS A 266 14.75 -23.53 -28.84
C LYS A 266 14.26 -24.30 -30.07
N GLY A 267 14.57 -25.59 -30.15
CA GLY A 267 14.10 -26.47 -31.22
C GLY A 267 14.65 -26.02 -32.58
N ASP A 268 13.77 -25.75 -33.53
CA ASP A 268 14.11 -25.40 -34.91
C ASP A 268 14.80 -24.03 -35.05
N THR A 269 14.76 -23.18 -34.02
CA THR A 269 15.48 -21.89 -33.98
C THR A 269 16.85 -21.97 -33.33
N LEU A 270 17.30 -23.17 -32.90
CA LEU A 270 18.67 -23.34 -32.40
C LEU A 270 19.67 -22.96 -33.50
N TYR A 271 20.63 -22.11 -33.14
CA TYR A 271 21.70 -21.65 -34.05
C TYR A 271 21.26 -20.69 -35.15
N ASP A 272 20.04 -20.13 -35.06
CA ASP A 272 19.65 -19.03 -35.94
C ASP A 272 20.24 -17.71 -35.45
N ASP A 273 21.38 -17.32 -36.00
CA ASP A 273 22.05 -16.08 -35.62
C ASP A 273 21.38 -14.83 -36.22
N ARG A 274 20.36 -14.98 -37.09
CA ARG A 274 19.63 -13.84 -37.67
C ARG A 274 18.98 -12.96 -36.61
N SER A 275 18.36 -13.57 -35.60
CA SER A 275 17.75 -12.81 -34.49
C SER A 275 18.80 -12.04 -33.67
N LEU A 276 20.01 -12.59 -33.55
CA LEU A 276 21.12 -11.92 -32.86
C LEU A 276 21.62 -10.73 -33.68
N GLU A 277 21.74 -10.88 -35.00
CA GLU A 277 22.13 -9.81 -35.92
C GLU A 277 21.10 -8.68 -35.98
N GLU A 278 19.80 -9.00 -36.03
CA GLU A 278 18.73 -8.00 -36.00
C GLU A 278 18.73 -7.19 -34.69
N VAL A 279 18.88 -7.86 -33.54
CA VAL A 279 18.96 -7.17 -32.25
C VAL A 279 20.20 -6.28 -32.19
N LYS A 280 21.37 -6.74 -32.66
CA LYS A 280 22.57 -5.91 -32.77
C LYS A 280 22.34 -4.69 -33.66
N ALA A 281 21.68 -4.87 -34.81
CA ALA A 281 21.39 -3.78 -35.74
C ALA A 281 20.45 -2.73 -35.12
N ILE A 282 19.44 -3.17 -34.36
CA ILE A 282 18.53 -2.28 -33.63
C ILE A 282 19.27 -1.50 -32.53
N LEU A 283 20.10 -2.18 -31.75
CA LEU A 283 20.88 -1.53 -30.68
C LEU A 283 21.86 -0.50 -31.24
N GLN A 284 22.55 -0.84 -32.33
CA GLN A 284 23.46 0.07 -33.03
C GLN A 284 22.72 1.28 -33.63
N LYS A 285 21.55 1.05 -34.26
CA LYS A 285 20.70 2.12 -34.83
C LYS A 285 20.24 3.13 -33.76
N ASN A 286 19.99 2.66 -32.54
CA ASN A 286 19.58 3.51 -31.42
C ASN A 286 20.76 4.02 -30.57
N HIS A 287 22.01 3.78 -30.99
CA HIS A 287 23.22 4.18 -30.28
C HIS A 287 23.34 3.61 -28.84
N ILE A 288 22.75 2.45 -28.60
CA ILE A 288 22.80 1.76 -27.30
C ILE A 288 24.10 0.96 -27.24
N LYS A 289 24.94 1.25 -26.23
CA LYS A 289 26.18 0.52 -25.96
C LYS A 289 25.89 -0.69 -25.07
N PHE A 290 26.53 -1.81 -25.35
CA PHE A 290 26.48 -3.02 -24.51
C PHE A 290 27.91 -3.46 -24.18
N GLU A 291 28.15 -3.90 -22.95
CA GLU A 291 29.43 -4.36 -22.40
C GLU A 291 29.86 -5.72 -22.96
N GLY A 292 28.90 -6.62 -23.25
CA GLY A 292 29.24 -7.95 -23.71
C GLY A 292 28.05 -8.83 -24.07
N ILE A 293 28.30 -9.80 -24.95
CA ILE A 293 27.32 -10.82 -25.34
C ILE A 293 27.78 -12.16 -24.76
N TYR A 294 26.98 -12.72 -23.87
CA TYR A 294 27.26 -14.00 -23.21
C TYR A 294 26.36 -15.08 -23.81
N GLU A 295 26.96 -16.03 -24.52
CA GLU A 295 26.25 -17.22 -24.98
C GLU A 295 26.37 -18.34 -23.95
N VAL A 296 25.22 -18.86 -23.54
CA VAL A 296 25.09 -20.00 -22.63
C VAL A 296 24.26 -21.06 -23.31
N ARG A 297 24.77 -22.28 -23.27
CA ARG A 297 24.08 -23.46 -23.81
C ARG A 297 23.61 -24.31 -22.65
N GLY A 298 22.39 -24.81 -22.75
CA GLY A 298 21.90 -25.74 -21.76
C GLY A 298 20.87 -26.71 -22.30
N ALA A 299 20.63 -27.74 -21.52
CA ALA A 299 19.64 -28.75 -21.81
C ALA A 299 18.49 -28.63 -20.80
N ILE A 300 17.27 -28.91 -21.27
CA ILE A 300 16.14 -29.10 -20.38
C ILE A 300 16.13 -30.58 -20.00
N VAL A 301 16.27 -30.87 -18.71
CA VAL A 301 16.25 -32.22 -18.15
C VAL A 301 15.02 -32.38 -17.27
N THR A 302 14.49 -33.60 -17.17
CA THR A 302 13.38 -33.89 -16.26
C THR A 302 13.91 -34.55 -14.99
N TYR A 303 13.41 -34.10 -13.83
CA TYR A 303 13.74 -34.64 -12.52
C TYR A 303 12.54 -35.35 -11.89
N GLY A 304 12.73 -36.63 -11.52
CA GLY A 304 11.75 -37.46 -10.84
C GLY A 304 10.50 -37.82 -11.68
N GLU A 305 9.58 -38.57 -11.07
CA GLU A 305 8.32 -39.02 -11.71
C GLU A 305 7.30 -37.87 -11.93
N LYS A 306 7.51 -36.69 -11.34
CA LYS A 306 6.59 -35.54 -11.38
C LYS A 306 6.76 -34.61 -12.58
N ASP A 307 7.51 -35.03 -13.60
CA ASP A 307 7.72 -34.28 -14.85
C ASP A 307 8.24 -32.83 -14.65
N LYS A 308 8.95 -32.58 -13.54
CA LYS A 308 9.55 -31.27 -13.25
C LYS A 308 10.76 -31.06 -14.16
N LYS A 309 10.70 -30.01 -14.98
CA LYS A 309 11.75 -29.66 -15.94
C LYS A 309 12.74 -28.69 -15.31
N PHE A 310 14.02 -29.05 -15.37
CA PHE A 310 15.14 -28.24 -14.93
C PHE A 310 15.97 -27.81 -16.13
N PHE A 311 16.57 -26.64 -16.04
CA PHE A 311 17.52 -26.16 -17.02
C PHE A 311 18.95 -26.38 -16.51
N VAL A 312 19.74 -27.14 -17.26
CA VAL A 312 21.12 -27.50 -16.90
C VAL A 312 22.08 -26.82 -17.86
N ILE A 313 23.10 -26.17 -17.32
CA ILE A 313 24.17 -25.51 -18.07
C ILE A 313 25.52 -26.12 -17.72
N SER A 314 26.50 -25.95 -18.61
CA SER A 314 27.87 -26.37 -18.33
C SER A 314 28.50 -25.54 -17.20
N ASN A 315 29.40 -26.13 -16.40
CA ASN A 315 30.12 -25.39 -15.36
C ASN A 315 30.97 -24.23 -15.95
N SER A 316 31.50 -24.41 -17.16
CA SER A 316 32.21 -23.35 -17.88
C SER A 316 31.31 -22.16 -18.22
N ASP A 317 30.08 -22.40 -18.66
CA ASP A 317 29.16 -21.31 -19.00
C ASP A 317 28.57 -20.64 -17.75
N TYR A 318 28.36 -21.41 -16.67
CA TYR A 318 28.06 -20.86 -15.35
C TYR A 318 29.14 -19.87 -14.92
N ASN A 319 30.41 -20.26 -14.98
CA ASN A 319 31.52 -19.41 -14.53
C ASN A 319 31.74 -18.17 -15.40
N LYS A 320 31.42 -18.23 -16.71
CA LYS A 320 31.42 -17.04 -17.58
C LYS A 320 30.40 -16.00 -17.10
N LEU A 321 29.18 -16.44 -16.78
CA LEU A 321 28.14 -15.57 -16.22
C LEU A 321 28.49 -15.10 -14.80
N ALA A 322 28.95 -15.99 -13.92
CA ALA A 322 29.33 -15.61 -12.56
C ALA A 322 30.43 -14.54 -12.56
N LYS A 323 31.42 -14.66 -13.46
CA LYS A 323 32.50 -13.67 -13.61
C LYS A 323 32.01 -12.30 -14.10
N SER A 324 31.07 -12.26 -15.05
CA SER A 324 30.52 -10.98 -15.55
C SER A 324 29.71 -10.23 -14.48
N LEU A 325 29.24 -10.96 -13.47
CA LEU A 325 28.42 -10.47 -12.36
C LEU A 325 29.19 -10.32 -11.05
N GLY A 326 30.50 -10.58 -11.04
CA GLY A 326 31.31 -10.53 -9.82
C GLY A 326 30.91 -11.54 -8.74
N LYS A 327 30.26 -12.64 -9.13
CA LYS A 327 29.80 -13.73 -8.23
C LYS A 327 30.87 -14.81 -8.08
N GLU A 328 30.72 -15.65 -7.04
CA GLU A 328 31.63 -16.76 -6.74
C GLU A 328 31.66 -17.79 -7.88
N LEU A 329 32.86 -18.20 -8.27
CA LEU A 329 33.10 -19.23 -9.28
C LEU A 329 32.92 -20.63 -8.68
N LEU A 330 32.48 -21.58 -9.50
CA LEU A 330 32.24 -22.95 -9.08
C LEU A 330 33.16 -23.94 -9.78
N GLU A 331 33.57 -24.94 -9.03
CA GLU A 331 34.25 -26.12 -9.54
C GLU A 331 33.37 -27.34 -9.25
N VAL A 332 32.82 -27.92 -10.32
CA VAL A 332 31.97 -29.12 -10.26
C VAL A 332 32.77 -30.26 -10.88
N LYS A 333 32.97 -31.35 -10.14
CA LYS A 333 33.73 -32.53 -10.60
C LYS A 333 32.90 -33.37 -11.59
N PRO A 334 33.53 -34.29 -12.35
CA PRO A 334 32.79 -35.29 -13.12
C PRO A 334 31.80 -36.05 -12.22
N ASP A 335 30.56 -36.26 -12.70
CA ASP A 335 29.44 -36.89 -11.99
C ASP A 335 28.83 -36.12 -10.80
N GLU A 336 29.22 -34.86 -10.62
CA GLU A 336 28.59 -33.94 -9.66
C GLU A 336 27.69 -32.91 -10.35
N VAL A 337 26.69 -32.42 -9.63
CA VAL A 337 25.83 -31.30 -10.05
C VAL A 337 25.70 -30.28 -8.92
N ALA A 338 25.72 -28.99 -9.27
CA ALA A 338 25.41 -27.91 -8.35
C ALA A 338 23.98 -27.42 -8.60
N TYR A 339 23.22 -27.24 -7.54
CA TYR A 339 21.85 -26.73 -7.62
C TYR A 339 21.82 -25.23 -7.32
N ASN A 340 21.57 -24.43 -8.36
CA ASN A 340 21.28 -23.01 -8.19
C ASN A 340 19.77 -22.81 -8.06
N TYR A 341 19.33 -22.21 -6.94
CA TYR A 341 17.94 -21.85 -6.69
C TYR A 341 17.77 -20.34 -6.56
N ASP A 342 16.59 -19.88 -6.97
CA ASP A 342 16.14 -18.51 -6.76
C ASP A 342 15.16 -18.47 -5.58
N SER A 343 15.16 -17.36 -4.85
CA SER A 343 14.69 -17.32 -3.46
C SER A 343 13.18 -17.48 -3.26
N TYR A 344 12.34 -17.33 -4.30
CA TYR A 344 10.90 -17.29 -4.09
C TYR A 344 10.18 -18.62 -3.96
N TYR A 345 10.78 -19.69 -4.46
CA TYR A 345 10.27 -21.01 -4.19
C TYR A 345 11.36 -21.76 -3.43
N HIS A 346 11.25 -21.76 -2.10
CA HIS A 346 11.50 -22.97 -1.32
C HIS A 346 10.55 -24.06 -1.84
N ASP A 347 10.76 -24.54 -3.07
CA ASP A 347 10.01 -25.63 -3.66
C ASP A 347 10.50 -26.93 -3.03
N LYS A 348 10.33 -27.09 -1.70
CA LYS A 348 10.60 -28.31 -0.93
C LYS A 348 11.78 -29.15 -1.45
N LEU A 349 12.87 -28.48 -1.80
CA LEU A 349 14.09 -29.11 -2.28
C LEU A 349 15.06 -29.39 -1.12
N ASP A 350 14.61 -29.09 0.09
CA ASP A 350 15.15 -29.63 1.34
C ASP A 350 15.03 -31.17 1.40
N GLU A 351 14.24 -31.81 0.53
CA GLU A 351 14.19 -33.27 0.39
C GLU A 351 15.24 -33.86 -0.58
N ILE A 352 16.00 -33.04 -1.31
CA ILE A 352 17.12 -33.56 -2.10
C ILE A 352 18.38 -33.52 -1.25
N ASP A 353 18.62 -34.64 -0.57
CA ASP A 353 19.91 -35.02 -0.02
C ASP A 353 20.43 -36.24 -0.81
N GLY A 354 21.67 -36.14 -1.31
CA GLY A 354 22.34 -37.23 -2.03
C GLY A 354 22.24 -37.17 -3.56
N LYS A 355 21.77 -38.25 -4.18
CA LYS A 355 21.83 -38.47 -5.64
C LYS A 355 20.61 -37.92 -6.37
N ILE A 356 20.85 -37.13 -7.41
CA ILE A 356 19.84 -36.56 -8.31
C ILE A 356 19.77 -37.42 -9.57
N ARG A 357 18.56 -37.89 -9.92
CA ARG A 357 18.28 -38.58 -11.19
C ARG A 357 17.79 -37.58 -12.21
N LEU A 358 18.59 -37.34 -13.24
CA LEU A 358 18.23 -36.47 -14.36
C LEU A 358 17.98 -37.33 -15.60
N SER A 359 16.85 -37.08 -16.26
CA SER A 359 16.49 -37.73 -17.53
C SER A 359 16.66 -36.75 -18.69
N THR A 360 17.40 -37.16 -19.71
CA THR A 360 17.56 -36.42 -20.98
C THR A 360 17.25 -37.36 -22.13
N GLY A 361 16.20 -37.09 -22.91
CA GLY A 361 15.87 -37.88 -24.10
C GLY A 361 15.55 -39.37 -23.83
N GLY A 362 15.20 -39.74 -22.60
CA GLY A 362 14.90 -41.12 -22.20
C GLY A 362 16.02 -41.85 -21.46
N GLU A 363 17.25 -41.31 -21.45
CA GLU A 363 18.35 -41.83 -20.62
C GLU A 363 18.35 -41.18 -19.24
N VAL A 364 18.33 -42.01 -18.19
CA VAL A 364 18.41 -41.57 -16.79
C VAL A 364 19.84 -41.73 -16.29
N LYS A 365 20.46 -40.63 -15.84
CA LYS A 365 21.76 -40.65 -15.17
C LYS A 365 21.64 -40.14 -13.73
N GLU A 366 22.39 -40.77 -12.83
CA GLU A 366 22.51 -40.37 -11.42
C GLU A 366 23.72 -39.46 -11.23
N PHE A 367 23.52 -38.33 -10.57
CA PHE A 367 24.57 -37.36 -10.23
C PHE A 367 24.58 -37.08 -8.73
N ASN A 368 25.75 -36.82 -8.14
CA ASN A 368 25.85 -36.39 -6.75
C ASN A 368 25.62 -34.88 -6.63
N LEU A 369 24.78 -34.44 -5.69
CA LEU A 369 24.62 -33.01 -5.41
C LEU A 369 25.84 -32.47 -4.62
N SER A 370 26.61 -31.57 -5.21
CA SER A 370 27.85 -31.06 -4.60
C SER A 370 27.67 -29.76 -3.80
N LYS A 371 26.84 -28.82 -4.30
CA LYS A 371 26.61 -27.52 -3.64
C LYS A 371 25.22 -26.96 -3.96
N LYS A 372 24.57 -26.34 -2.98
CA LYS A 372 23.33 -25.54 -3.15
C LYS A 372 23.70 -24.06 -3.09
N ILE A 373 23.27 -23.28 -4.08
CA ILE A 373 23.67 -21.87 -4.23
C ILE A 373 22.43 -21.03 -4.44
N GLN A 374 22.37 -19.93 -3.71
CA GLN A 374 21.28 -18.98 -3.78
C GLN A 374 21.68 -17.80 -4.68
N GLY A 375 20.84 -17.51 -5.68
CA GLY A 375 20.91 -16.26 -6.44
C GLY A 375 20.91 -16.45 -7.95
N SER A 376 20.08 -15.65 -8.61
CA SER A 376 19.92 -15.68 -10.07
C SER A 376 21.20 -15.29 -10.80
N ILE A 377 21.66 -16.12 -11.73
CA ILE A 377 22.76 -15.83 -12.67
C ILE A 377 22.25 -15.61 -14.10
N MET A 378 20.94 -15.81 -14.33
CA MET A 378 20.29 -15.73 -15.64
C MET A 378 18.91 -15.10 -15.49
N ALA A 379 18.57 -14.21 -16.41
CA ALA A 379 17.33 -13.43 -16.45
C ALA A 379 16.05 -14.28 -16.63
N LEU A 380 16.13 -15.47 -17.24
CA LEU A 380 14.95 -16.27 -17.58
C LEU A 380 15.18 -17.77 -17.28
N ARG A 381 14.17 -18.43 -16.70
CA ARG A 381 14.18 -19.88 -16.39
C ARG A 381 13.69 -20.72 -17.60
N ASN A 382 14.33 -21.87 -17.86
CA ASN A 382 13.98 -22.95 -18.83
C ASN A 382 14.32 -22.78 -20.33
N ILE A 383 15.60 -22.73 -20.76
CA ILE A 383 15.90 -22.28 -22.15
C ILE A 383 17.14 -22.89 -22.83
N GLY A 384 16.97 -23.62 -23.94
CA GLY A 384 18.05 -24.34 -24.66
C GLY A 384 19.31 -23.55 -25.09
N ARG A 385 19.19 -22.27 -25.47
CA ARG A 385 20.35 -21.37 -25.73
C ARG A 385 19.97 -19.96 -25.29
N TYR A 386 20.85 -19.36 -24.51
CA TYR A 386 20.65 -18.08 -23.83
C TYR A 386 21.76 -17.12 -24.28
N LEU A 387 21.39 -16.08 -25.01
CA LEU A 387 22.28 -15.00 -25.40
C LEU A 387 21.90 -13.77 -24.57
N CYS A 388 22.86 -13.24 -23.81
CA CYS A 388 22.62 -12.09 -22.95
C CYS A 388 23.48 -10.91 -23.29
N PHE A 389 22.84 -9.75 -23.33
CA PHE A 389 23.48 -8.46 -23.49
C PHE A 389 23.56 -7.80 -22.11
N LYS A 390 24.76 -7.41 -21.75
CA LYS A 390 25.02 -6.52 -20.62
C LYS A 390 25.28 -5.12 -21.13
#